data_AF-A0A1Y6CKC4-F1
#
_entry.id   AF-A0A1Y6CKC4-F1
#
_cell.length_a   1.000
_cell.length_b   1.000
_cell.length_c   1.000
_cell.angle_alpha   90.00
_cell.angle_beta   90.00
_cell.angle_gamma   90.00
#
_symmetry.space_group_name_H-M   'P 1'
#
loop_
_entity.id
_entity.type
_entity.pdbx_description
1 polymer ?
#
loop_
_entity_poly.entity_id
_entity_poly.type
_entity_poly.pdbx_seq_one_letter_code
_entity_poly.pdbx_strand_id
1 'polypeptide(L)'
;MSSLPEDAAPAAAPGAGNDGGPGGGPGGPTNVGRLPRPDAQSVVFSVFLQLERQARHAQSADSLRFVLVNETRRLLPYRQAIFATGSEGGGFRVESVSGVAVPDRSAPYLRWLERVFAWCGRNGRLAEAGRLAPEDLPAAERDEWQEWSAPEALLCPFKAPDGAVVGLLWLVRDQPWADGERVLAEQLADAYAHAWLAKAGRGRLRRSSHRLRWLALVVPLLLLGALAIPVPQSVLAPAEVVPHEPTVVAAPLDGVVESFSVQPNEAVAAGAPLFRLDDTKLRSERDVAARSLEVAEAELRRARQGAFTDRESSAQVALMEARVRLRQAELANAEARLARVAVTAPSAGVAVFGDPNDWIGRPVQTGERILQIADPDSVELRIDLPVDSAIALPDGAEVELFLDADPLRPLAATLVRASYEAEPSSRNSLAYRLIARFDPEAAGWAAPRIGLHGTAKVFGRTVPLALYLFRRPISSLRQTLGF
;
A
#
# COMPACT_ATOMS: atom_id res chain seq x y z
N MET A 1 51.82 -39.69 -11.19
CA MET A 1 52.38 -39.45 -9.84
C MET A 1 51.20 -39.06 -8.97
N SER A 2 50.61 -40.04 -8.31
CA SER A 2 50.93 -40.43 -6.92
C SER A 2 50.24 -39.47 -5.95
N SER A 3 49.44 -39.91 -4.98
CA SER A 3 49.12 -41.28 -4.56
C SER A 3 48.01 -41.16 -3.50
N LEU A 4 47.06 -42.10 -3.55
CA LEU A 4 46.28 -42.52 -2.39
C LEU A 4 47.23 -42.98 -1.26
N PRO A 5 46.69 -43.21 -0.05
CA PRO A 5 46.66 -44.61 0.35
C PRO A 5 45.34 -45.06 0.99
N GLU A 6 44.88 -46.22 0.50
CA GLU A 6 44.30 -47.31 1.28
C GLU A 6 45.19 -47.67 2.48
N ASP A 7 44.61 -48.09 3.60
CA ASP A 7 44.33 -49.52 3.88
C ASP A 7 44.21 -49.79 5.39
N ALA A 8 43.44 -50.83 5.72
CA ALA A 8 43.55 -51.73 6.88
C ALA A 8 42.18 -52.10 7.48
N ALA A 9 41.64 -53.19 6.92
CA ALA A 9 40.58 -54.02 7.48
C ALA A 9 41.15 -55.03 8.54
N PRO A 10 40.44 -56.09 8.98
CA PRO A 10 40.10 -56.31 10.38
C PRO A 10 40.84 -57.48 11.05
N ALA A 11 40.89 -57.49 12.37
CA ALA A 11 41.43 -58.60 13.16
C ALA A 11 40.33 -59.61 13.54
N ALA A 12 40.54 -60.86 13.15
CA ALA A 12 39.83 -62.04 13.61
C ALA A 12 40.83 -63.08 14.16
N ALA A 13 40.29 -64.00 14.97
CA ALA A 13 40.85 -65.29 15.46
C ALA A 13 41.69 -65.25 16.76
N PRO A 14 41.95 -66.39 17.43
CA PRO A 14 41.22 -67.68 17.51
C PRO A 14 41.10 -68.21 18.98
N GLY A 15 40.51 -69.39 19.19
CA GLY A 15 40.83 -70.19 20.38
C GLY A 15 39.81 -71.25 20.79
N ALA A 16 39.90 -72.43 20.17
CA ALA A 16 39.28 -73.65 20.68
C ALA A 16 40.09 -74.21 21.86
N GLY A 17 39.40 -74.72 22.89
CA GLY A 17 39.98 -75.41 24.04
C GLY A 17 38.95 -76.36 24.64
N ASN A 18 39.16 -77.65 24.39
CA ASN A 18 38.36 -78.80 24.77
C ASN A 18 38.86 -79.35 26.11
N ASP A 19 37.98 -79.56 27.09
CA ASP A 19 38.21 -80.47 28.21
C ASP A 19 36.90 -81.19 28.57
N GLY A 20 36.98 -82.52 28.69
CA GLY A 20 35.85 -83.41 28.75
C GLY A 20 35.51 -83.98 30.14
N GLY A 21 34.19 -84.13 30.36
CA GLY A 21 33.50 -85.26 31.00
C GLY A 21 33.46 -85.35 32.55
N PRO A 22 32.58 -86.20 33.13
CA PRO A 22 31.27 -86.67 32.64
C PRO A 22 30.15 -86.70 33.73
N GLY A 23 28.88 -86.88 33.31
CA GLY A 23 27.89 -87.66 34.08
C GLY A 23 26.57 -86.96 34.44
N GLY A 24 25.45 -87.43 33.86
CA GLY A 24 24.13 -87.27 34.49
C GLY A 24 22.90 -87.11 33.57
N GLY A 25 22.42 -88.21 32.98
CA GLY A 25 20.97 -88.51 32.80
C GLY A 25 20.15 -87.78 31.71
N PRO A 26 19.23 -88.47 30.98
CA PRO A 26 18.62 -87.95 29.75
C PRO A 26 17.28 -87.23 30.02
N GLY A 27 17.17 -85.96 29.58
CA GLY A 27 15.90 -85.26 29.39
C GLY A 27 15.53 -85.28 27.91
N GLY A 28 14.41 -85.92 27.56
CA GLY A 28 13.96 -86.12 26.18
C GLY A 28 13.71 -84.83 25.38
N PRO A 29 13.63 -84.92 24.03
CA PRO A 29 13.43 -83.75 23.17
C PRO A 29 12.06 -83.12 23.44
N THR A 30 12.08 -81.85 23.85
CA THR A 30 10.89 -81.00 23.98
C THR A 30 10.24 -80.86 22.61
N ASN A 31 9.17 -81.61 22.42
CA ASN A 31 8.24 -81.53 21.30
C ASN A 31 7.73 -80.08 21.22
N VAL A 32 8.24 -79.29 20.27
CA VAL A 32 7.70 -77.96 19.97
C VAL A 32 6.31 -78.20 19.42
N GLY A 33 5.31 -78.08 20.31
CA GLY A 33 3.91 -78.37 20.03
C GLY A 33 3.49 -77.65 18.77
N ARG A 34 3.28 -78.43 17.70
CA ARG A 34 2.64 -77.98 16.47
C ARG A 34 1.28 -77.41 16.88
N LEU A 35 1.07 -76.09 16.75
CA LEU A 35 -0.18 -75.44 17.12
C LEU A 35 -1.36 -76.23 16.52
N PRO A 36 -2.42 -76.52 17.31
CA PRO A 36 -3.58 -77.23 16.80
C PRO A 36 -4.16 -76.47 15.60
N ARG A 37 -4.61 -77.20 14.57
CA ARG A 37 -5.29 -76.59 13.44
C ARG A 37 -6.50 -75.82 13.97
N PRO A 38 -6.72 -74.57 13.53
CA PRO A 38 -7.82 -73.76 14.05
C PRO A 38 -9.14 -74.48 13.78
N ASP A 39 -9.91 -74.70 14.84
CA ASP A 39 -11.30 -75.13 14.77
C ASP A 39 -12.19 -74.00 14.21
N ALA A 40 -13.38 -74.32 13.73
CA ALA A 40 -14.26 -73.33 13.11
C ALA A 40 -14.57 -72.12 14.02
N GLN A 41 -14.61 -72.34 15.35
CA GLN A 41 -14.83 -71.29 16.34
C GLN A 41 -13.64 -70.32 16.46
N SER A 42 -12.40 -70.82 16.49
CA SER A 42 -11.21 -69.95 16.50
C SER A 42 -11.09 -69.13 15.21
N VAL A 43 -11.52 -69.68 14.07
CA VAL A 43 -11.57 -68.92 12.80
C VAL A 43 -12.54 -67.75 12.90
N VAL A 44 -13.79 -67.99 13.32
CA VAL A 44 -14.81 -66.93 13.48
C VAL A 44 -14.33 -65.84 14.45
N PHE A 45 -13.77 -66.24 15.59
CA PHE A 45 -13.23 -65.30 16.58
C PHE A 45 -12.05 -64.49 16.03
N SER A 46 -11.15 -65.12 15.26
CA SER A 46 -10.03 -64.41 14.64
C SER A 46 -10.49 -63.37 13.61
N VAL A 47 -11.53 -63.68 12.83
CA VAL A 47 -12.11 -62.75 11.87
C VAL A 47 -12.78 -61.58 12.58
N PHE A 48 -13.52 -61.83 13.66
CA PHE A 48 -14.11 -60.79 14.50
C PHE A 48 -13.06 -59.80 15.00
N LEU A 49 -11.97 -60.29 15.62
CA LEU A 49 -10.87 -59.44 16.10
C LEU A 49 -10.18 -58.65 14.98
N GLN A 50 -10.05 -59.24 13.78
CA GLN A 50 -9.50 -58.54 12.62
C GLN A 50 -10.39 -57.39 12.16
N LEU A 51 -11.71 -57.60 12.09
CA LEU A 51 -12.66 -56.56 11.70
C LEU A 51 -12.66 -55.40 12.69
N GLU A 52 -12.65 -55.68 14.00
CA GLU A 52 -12.54 -54.62 15.01
C GLU A 52 -11.26 -53.80 14.85
N ARG A 53 -10.12 -54.49 14.66
CA ARG A 53 -8.82 -53.84 14.47
C ARG A 53 -8.84 -52.96 13.22
N GLN A 54 -9.36 -53.47 12.10
CA GLN A 54 -9.47 -52.73 10.85
C GLN A 54 -10.34 -51.47 11.02
N ALA A 55 -11.50 -51.60 11.66
CA ALA A 55 -12.37 -50.46 11.94
C ALA A 55 -11.69 -49.40 12.83
N ARG A 56 -11.02 -49.81 13.92
CA ARG A 56 -10.29 -48.88 14.81
C ARG A 56 -9.11 -48.19 14.12
N HIS A 57 -8.42 -48.89 13.22
CA HIS A 57 -7.26 -48.36 12.49
C HIS A 57 -7.61 -47.62 11.20
N ALA A 58 -8.89 -47.54 10.82
CA ALA A 58 -9.35 -46.76 9.67
C ALA A 58 -8.83 -45.31 9.75
N GLN A 59 -8.22 -44.82 8.67
CA GLN A 59 -7.55 -43.51 8.63
C GLN A 59 -8.53 -42.36 8.41
N SER A 60 -9.67 -42.63 7.77
CA SER A 60 -10.73 -41.67 7.46
C SER A 60 -12.13 -42.25 7.68
N ALA A 61 -13.15 -41.39 7.79
CA ALA A 61 -14.54 -41.81 7.85
C ALA A 61 -14.96 -42.63 6.62
N ASP A 62 -14.44 -42.28 5.42
CA ASP A 62 -14.71 -43.03 4.19
C ASP A 62 -14.10 -44.44 4.21
N SER A 63 -12.86 -44.56 4.70
CA SER A 63 -12.23 -45.88 4.87
C SER A 63 -12.97 -46.76 5.88
N LEU A 64 -13.54 -46.14 6.93
CA LEU A 64 -14.36 -46.85 7.90
C LEU A 64 -15.68 -47.32 7.27
N ARG A 65 -16.42 -46.43 6.59
CA ARG A 65 -17.66 -46.77 5.85
C ARG A 65 -17.45 -47.98 4.94
N PHE A 66 -16.33 -48.02 4.21
CA PHE A 66 -15.98 -49.15 3.35
C PHE A 66 -15.85 -50.47 4.13
N VAL A 67 -15.12 -50.47 5.26
CA VAL A 67 -14.96 -51.65 6.13
C VAL A 67 -16.33 -52.12 6.66
N LEU A 68 -17.17 -51.19 7.14
CA LEU A 68 -18.49 -51.50 7.70
C LEU A 68 -19.37 -52.28 6.71
N VAL A 69 -19.43 -51.84 5.45
CA VAL A 69 -20.37 -52.41 4.46
C VAL A 69 -19.75 -53.44 3.51
N ASN A 70 -18.43 -53.63 3.47
CA ASN A 70 -17.80 -54.60 2.57
C ASN A 70 -17.03 -55.71 3.30
N GLU A 71 -16.37 -55.42 4.42
CA GLU A 71 -15.55 -56.42 5.13
C GLU A 71 -16.38 -57.28 6.09
N THR A 72 -17.51 -56.76 6.59
CA THR A 72 -18.42 -57.49 7.49
C THR A 72 -18.89 -58.84 6.92
N ARG A 73 -18.89 -59.02 5.58
CA ARG A 73 -19.27 -60.28 4.92
C ARG A 73 -18.38 -61.46 5.32
N ARG A 74 -17.14 -61.18 5.75
CA ARG A 74 -16.17 -62.21 6.21
C ARG A 74 -16.61 -62.88 7.50
N LEU A 75 -17.42 -62.19 8.32
CA LEU A 75 -17.99 -62.72 9.56
C LEU A 75 -19.44 -63.15 9.38
N LEU A 76 -20.26 -62.30 8.74
CA LEU A 76 -21.69 -62.49 8.58
C LEU A 76 -22.03 -62.47 7.09
N PRO A 77 -22.33 -63.63 6.46
CA PRO A 77 -22.73 -63.66 5.06
C PRO A 77 -24.02 -62.88 4.84
N TYR A 78 -23.96 -61.83 4.01
CA TYR A 78 -25.11 -61.03 3.57
C TYR A 78 -25.13 -60.87 2.05
N ARG A 79 -26.33 -60.61 1.51
CA ARG A 79 -26.53 -60.19 0.11
C ARG A 79 -26.16 -58.72 -0.07
N GLN A 80 -26.62 -57.85 0.83
CA GLN A 80 -26.34 -56.42 0.81
C GLN A 80 -26.17 -55.89 2.23
N ALA A 81 -25.26 -54.93 2.40
CA ALA A 81 -25.04 -54.20 3.64
C ALA A 81 -25.15 -52.69 3.43
N ILE A 82 -25.80 -51.98 4.34
CA ILE A 82 -26.06 -50.55 4.23
C ILE A 82 -25.75 -49.88 5.55
N PHE A 83 -24.96 -48.82 5.51
CA PHE A 83 -24.63 -48.03 6.69
C PHE A 83 -25.29 -46.65 6.58
N ALA A 84 -26.01 -46.28 7.62
CA ALA A 84 -26.70 -45.00 7.74
C ALA A 84 -26.29 -44.28 9.04
N THR A 85 -26.33 -42.96 9.01
CA THR A 85 -26.02 -42.11 10.18
C THR A 85 -27.19 -41.20 10.47
N GLY A 86 -27.42 -40.90 11.74
CA GLY A 86 -28.59 -40.14 12.13
C GLY A 86 -28.85 -40.22 13.61
N SER A 87 -30.06 -39.84 13.99
CA SER A 87 -30.55 -39.91 15.36
C SER A 87 -32.00 -40.36 15.37
N GLU A 88 -32.42 -40.98 16.47
CA GLU A 88 -33.77 -41.54 16.60
C GLU A 88 -34.89 -40.50 16.37
N GLY A 89 -34.65 -39.23 16.71
CA GLY A 89 -35.60 -38.13 16.50
C GLY A 89 -35.42 -37.34 15.20
N GLY A 90 -34.24 -37.40 14.56
CA GLY A 90 -33.90 -36.60 13.37
C GLY A 90 -33.95 -37.36 12.04
N GLY A 91 -34.22 -38.66 12.09
CA GLY A 91 -34.15 -39.56 10.94
C GLY A 91 -32.72 -40.05 10.68
N PHE A 92 -32.61 -41.06 9.82
CA PHE A 92 -31.34 -41.65 9.40
C PHE A 92 -31.11 -41.38 7.91
N ARG A 93 -29.86 -41.12 7.55
CA ARG A 93 -29.41 -40.90 6.18
C ARG A 93 -28.44 -41.99 5.78
N VAL A 94 -28.64 -42.59 4.62
CA VAL A 94 -27.72 -43.60 4.09
C VAL A 94 -26.41 -42.95 3.64
N GLU A 95 -25.30 -43.46 4.18
CA GLU A 95 -23.95 -42.97 3.89
C GLU A 95 -23.19 -43.89 2.92
N SER A 96 -23.39 -45.21 3.01
CA SER A 96 -22.71 -46.18 2.13
C SER A 96 -23.50 -47.46 1.94
N VAL A 97 -23.32 -48.09 0.78
CA VAL A 97 -23.95 -49.34 0.37
C VAL A 97 -22.86 -50.30 -0.11
N SER A 98 -22.95 -51.58 0.26
CA SER A 98 -22.01 -52.62 -0.15
C SER A 98 -21.91 -52.73 -1.68
N GLY A 99 -20.69 -52.77 -2.22
CA GLY A 99 -20.45 -52.92 -3.66
C GLY A 99 -20.67 -51.66 -4.51
N VAL A 100 -21.01 -50.52 -3.91
CA VAL A 100 -21.22 -49.24 -4.62
C VAL A 100 -20.27 -48.17 -4.08
N ALA A 101 -19.52 -47.50 -4.97
CA ALA A 101 -18.55 -46.48 -4.57
C ALA A 101 -19.19 -45.19 -4.06
N VAL A 102 -20.27 -44.73 -4.72
CA VAL A 102 -21.06 -43.55 -4.31
C VAL A 102 -22.54 -43.90 -4.45
N PRO A 103 -23.31 -44.01 -3.35
CA PRO A 103 -24.73 -44.33 -3.44
C PRO A 103 -25.52 -43.18 -4.06
N ASP A 104 -26.38 -43.48 -5.03
CA ASP A 104 -27.33 -42.52 -5.59
C ASP A 104 -28.46 -42.23 -4.60
N ARG A 105 -28.45 -41.04 -4.02
CA ARG A 105 -29.42 -40.59 -3.02
C ARG A 105 -30.84 -40.39 -3.57
N SER A 106 -31.00 -40.35 -4.89
CA SER A 106 -32.31 -40.26 -5.52
C SER A 106 -32.96 -41.63 -5.75
N ALA A 107 -32.21 -42.73 -5.54
CA ALA A 107 -32.71 -44.08 -5.73
C ALA A 107 -33.94 -44.36 -4.82
N PRO A 108 -35.07 -44.82 -5.39
CA PRO A 108 -36.29 -45.15 -4.64
C PRO A 108 -36.03 -46.08 -3.45
N TYR A 109 -35.16 -47.07 -3.64
CA TYR A 109 -34.75 -48.01 -2.59
C TYR A 109 -34.15 -47.34 -1.34
N LEU A 110 -33.26 -46.35 -1.51
CA LEU A 110 -32.63 -45.69 -0.36
C LEU A 110 -33.63 -44.80 0.38
N ARG A 111 -34.54 -44.13 -0.33
CA ARG A 111 -35.62 -43.35 0.29
C ARG A 111 -36.58 -44.24 1.09
N TRP A 112 -36.94 -45.40 0.53
CA TRP A 112 -37.72 -46.40 1.26
C TRP A 112 -36.99 -46.84 2.54
N LEU A 113 -35.69 -47.14 2.45
CA LEU A 113 -34.90 -47.60 3.59
C LEU A 113 -34.76 -46.53 4.68
N GLU A 114 -34.58 -45.25 4.33
CA GLU A 114 -34.58 -44.14 5.30
C GLU A 114 -35.93 -43.99 6.01
N ARG A 115 -37.06 -44.25 5.33
CA ARG A 115 -38.39 -44.31 5.96
C ARG A 115 -38.50 -45.48 6.93
N VAL A 116 -38.01 -46.66 6.56
CA VAL A 116 -37.95 -47.85 7.43
C VAL A 116 -37.12 -47.57 8.68
N PHE A 117 -35.94 -46.96 8.54
CA PHE A 117 -35.08 -46.59 9.68
C PHE A 117 -35.75 -45.56 10.59
N ALA A 118 -36.42 -44.56 10.03
CA ALA A 118 -37.17 -43.58 10.81
C ALA A 118 -38.40 -44.20 11.52
N TRP A 119 -39.03 -45.21 10.92
CA TRP A 119 -40.08 -45.98 11.60
C TRP A 119 -39.51 -46.81 12.74
N CYS A 120 -38.37 -47.49 12.55
CA CYS A 120 -37.72 -48.29 13.59
C CYS A 120 -37.32 -47.42 14.80
N GLY A 121 -36.80 -46.22 14.56
CA GLY A 121 -36.47 -45.26 15.62
C GLY A 121 -37.68 -44.80 16.44
N ARG A 122 -38.80 -44.49 15.77
CA ARG A 122 -40.04 -44.06 16.46
C ARG A 122 -40.72 -45.15 17.27
N ASN A 123 -40.52 -46.42 16.91
CA ASN A 123 -41.16 -47.57 17.55
C ASN A 123 -40.22 -48.34 18.49
N GLY A 124 -39.08 -47.74 18.89
CA GLY A 124 -38.17 -48.34 19.87
C GLY A 124 -37.45 -49.62 19.41
N ARG A 125 -37.37 -49.87 18.10
CA ARG A 125 -36.72 -51.06 17.52
C ARG A 125 -35.19 -50.94 17.38
N LEU A 126 -34.60 -49.85 17.90
CA LEU A 126 -33.15 -49.57 17.85
C LEU A 126 -32.44 -49.83 19.19
N ALA A 127 -33.14 -50.48 20.14
CA ALA A 127 -32.59 -50.78 21.45
C ALA A 127 -31.52 -51.88 21.43
N GLU A 128 -31.58 -52.85 20.51
CA GLU A 128 -30.63 -53.98 20.38
C GLU A 128 -30.53 -54.40 18.91
N ALA A 129 -29.54 -55.22 18.56
CA ALA A 129 -29.51 -55.82 17.23
C ALA A 129 -30.67 -56.82 17.09
N GLY A 130 -31.53 -56.59 16.09
CA GLY A 130 -32.80 -57.29 15.95
C GLY A 130 -33.08 -57.75 14.53
N ARG A 131 -33.72 -58.92 14.40
CA ARG A 131 -34.33 -59.36 13.14
C ARG A 131 -35.52 -58.45 12.84
N LEU A 132 -35.64 -58.00 11.59
CA LEU A 132 -36.80 -57.26 11.12
C LEU A 132 -37.48 -58.06 10.00
N ALA A 133 -38.73 -58.45 10.24
CA ALA A 133 -39.56 -59.11 9.25
C ALA A 133 -40.47 -58.10 8.54
N PRO A 134 -40.90 -58.35 7.29
CA PRO A 134 -41.87 -57.50 6.60
C PRO A 134 -43.18 -57.32 7.39
N GLU A 135 -43.52 -58.32 8.21
CA GLU A 135 -44.70 -58.33 9.08
C GLU A 135 -44.67 -57.29 10.20
N ASP A 136 -43.48 -56.87 10.62
CA ASP A 136 -43.29 -55.82 11.63
C ASP A 136 -43.60 -54.42 11.07
N LEU A 137 -43.53 -54.25 9.74
CA LEU A 137 -43.65 -52.95 9.09
C LEU A 137 -45.09 -52.58 8.73
N PRO A 138 -45.42 -51.27 8.63
CA PRO A 138 -46.70 -50.82 8.10
C PRO A 138 -46.91 -51.29 6.65
N ALA A 139 -48.18 -51.32 6.21
CA ALA A 139 -48.56 -51.87 4.91
C ALA A 139 -47.79 -51.24 3.74
N ALA A 140 -47.60 -49.92 3.74
CA ALA A 140 -46.90 -49.21 2.67
C ALA A 140 -45.43 -49.64 2.53
N GLU A 141 -44.69 -49.73 3.64
CA GLU A 141 -43.29 -50.16 3.62
C GLU A 141 -43.15 -51.67 3.37
N ARG A 142 -44.13 -52.48 3.79
CA ARG A 142 -44.19 -53.93 3.58
C ARG A 142 -44.34 -54.30 2.11
N ASP A 143 -45.20 -53.61 1.38
CA ASP A 143 -45.42 -53.87 -0.05
C ASP A 143 -44.15 -53.56 -0.86
N GLU A 144 -43.51 -52.43 -0.57
CA GLU A 144 -42.22 -52.05 -1.17
C GLU A 144 -41.08 -53.02 -0.78
N TRP A 145 -41.13 -53.67 0.39
CA TRP A 145 -40.09 -54.63 0.81
C TRP A 145 -39.92 -55.77 -0.19
N GLN A 146 -41.01 -56.31 -0.72
CA GLN A 146 -40.98 -57.45 -1.64
C GLN A 146 -40.30 -57.12 -2.97
N GLU A 147 -40.35 -55.85 -3.37
CA GLU A 147 -39.73 -55.36 -4.62
C GLU A 147 -38.22 -55.10 -4.44
N TRP A 148 -37.81 -54.60 -3.27
CA TRP A 148 -36.48 -54.01 -3.11
C TRP A 148 -35.52 -54.75 -2.16
N SER A 149 -35.99 -55.58 -1.23
CA SER A 149 -35.16 -56.20 -0.18
C SER A 149 -35.22 -57.72 -0.15
N ALA A 150 -34.21 -58.35 0.45
CA ALA A 150 -34.23 -59.78 0.75
C ALA A 150 -35.18 -60.06 1.94
N PRO A 151 -35.71 -61.29 2.10
CA PRO A 151 -36.75 -61.60 3.09
C PRO A 151 -36.27 -61.42 4.54
N GLU A 152 -34.98 -61.63 4.81
CA GLU A 152 -34.43 -61.63 6.17
C GLU A 152 -33.48 -60.45 6.39
N ALA A 153 -33.88 -59.50 7.23
CA ALA A 153 -33.05 -58.36 7.61
C ALA A 153 -32.60 -58.40 9.07
N LEU A 154 -31.37 -57.96 9.29
CA LEU A 154 -30.78 -57.75 10.59
C LEU A 154 -30.38 -56.27 10.71
N LEU A 155 -31.01 -55.59 11.67
CA LEU A 155 -30.76 -54.18 11.98
C LEU A 155 -29.86 -54.08 13.21
N CYS A 156 -28.70 -53.44 13.06
CA CYS A 156 -27.70 -53.33 14.11
C CYS A 156 -27.46 -51.84 14.45
N PRO A 157 -27.94 -51.35 15.61
CA PRO A 157 -27.78 -49.95 15.99
C PRO A 157 -26.37 -49.65 16.53
N PHE A 158 -25.80 -48.51 16.12
CA PHE A 158 -24.52 -48.03 16.62
C PHE A 158 -24.78 -47.06 17.76
N LYS A 159 -24.49 -47.50 18.98
CA LYS A 159 -24.76 -46.72 20.19
C LYS A 159 -23.53 -45.97 20.65
N ALA A 160 -23.74 -44.73 21.06
CA ALA A 160 -22.74 -43.95 21.76
C ALA A 160 -22.68 -44.32 23.25
N PRO A 161 -21.62 -43.95 23.99
CA PRO A 161 -21.51 -44.25 25.42
C PRO A 161 -22.68 -43.72 26.28
N ASP A 162 -23.37 -42.68 25.80
CA ASP A 162 -24.58 -42.11 26.39
C ASP A 162 -25.87 -42.87 26.02
N GLY A 163 -25.78 -43.99 25.30
CA GLY A 163 -26.91 -44.80 24.84
C GLY A 163 -27.58 -44.29 23.57
N ALA A 164 -27.23 -43.09 23.10
CA ALA A 164 -27.82 -42.50 21.89
C ALA A 164 -27.39 -43.25 20.62
N VAL A 165 -28.34 -43.56 19.74
CA VAL A 165 -28.05 -44.17 18.43
C VAL A 165 -27.48 -43.12 17.48
N VAL A 166 -26.27 -43.35 16.98
CA VAL A 166 -25.52 -42.44 16.09
C VAL A 166 -25.39 -42.96 14.65
N GLY A 167 -25.76 -44.23 14.43
CA GLY A 167 -25.80 -44.85 13.11
C GLY A 167 -26.45 -46.22 13.15
N LEU A 168 -26.67 -46.81 11.99
CA LEU A 168 -27.31 -48.10 11.80
C LEU A 168 -26.55 -48.89 10.73
N LEU A 169 -26.34 -50.18 10.98
CA LEU A 169 -25.91 -51.14 9.98
C LEU A 169 -27.06 -52.09 9.66
N TRP A 170 -27.42 -52.15 8.39
CA TRP A 170 -28.50 -52.96 7.85
C TRP A 170 -27.92 -54.09 7.00
N LEU A 171 -28.20 -55.34 7.36
CA LEU A 171 -27.72 -56.53 6.68
C LEU A 171 -28.92 -57.35 6.19
N VAL A 172 -28.95 -57.71 4.90
CA VAL A 172 -30.06 -58.49 4.32
C VAL A 172 -29.57 -59.75 3.61
N ARG A 173 -30.32 -60.85 3.71
CA ARG A 173 -30.05 -62.11 3.01
C ARG A 173 -31.32 -62.96 2.83
N ASP A 174 -31.19 -64.09 2.13
CA ASP A 174 -32.33 -64.99 1.85
C ASP A 174 -32.55 -66.05 2.95
N GLN A 175 -31.55 -66.28 3.81
CA GLN A 175 -31.59 -67.28 4.89
C GLN A 175 -31.88 -66.64 6.26
N PRO A 176 -32.63 -67.30 7.16
CA PRO A 176 -32.95 -66.75 8.47
C PRO A 176 -31.68 -66.53 9.31
N TRP A 177 -31.65 -65.45 10.08
CA TRP A 177 -30.53 -65.14 10.99
C TRP A 177 -30.58 -66.03 12.24
N ALA A 178 -29.47 -66.71 12.54
CA ALA A 178 -29.34 -67.48 13.78
C ALA A 178 -29.12 -66.56 14.99
N ASP A 179 -29.53 -66.99 16.18
CA ASP A 179 -29.40 -66.15 17.38
C ASP A 179 -27.94 -65.86 17.73
N GLY A 180 -27.02 -66.78 17.44
CA GLY A 180 -25.58 -66.55 17.59
C GLY A 180 -25.02 -65.48 16.64
N GLU A 181 -25.54 -65.39 15.42
CA GLU A 181 -25.15 -64.34 14.46
C GLU A 181 -25.65 -62.97 14.89
N ARG A 182 -26.86 -62.91 15.47
CA ARG A 182 -27.42 -61.67 16.06
C ARG A 182 -26.51 -61.13 17.16
N VAL A 183 -26.06 -62.00 18.08
CA VAL A 183 -25.15 -61.62 19.17
C VAL A 183 -23.80 -61.15 18.63
N LEU A 184 -23.23 -61.83 17.61
CA LEU A 184 -21.99 -61.40 16.97
C LEU A 184 -22.13 -60.04 16.27
N ALA A 185 -23.25 -59.82 15.59
CA ALA A 185 -23.54 -58.55 14.91
C ALA A 185 -23.68 -57.38 15.90
N GLU A 186 -24.31 -57.62 17.05
CA GLU A 186 -24.44 -56.63 18.12
C GLU A 186 -23.07 -56.24 18.69
N GLN A 187 -22.23 -57.22 19.03
CA GLN A 187 -20.88 -56.96 19.55
C GLN A 187 -20.00 -56.23 18.52
N LEU A 188 -20.12 -56.60 17.24
CA LEU A 188 -19.38 -55.93 16.17
C LEU A 188 -19.88 -54.49 15.97
N ALA A 189 -21.19 -54.25 16.06
CA ALA A 189 -21.80 -52.93 15.95
C ALA A 189 -21.33 -51.98 17.06
N ASP A 190 -21.15 -52.47 18.29
CA ASP A 190 -20.57 -51.68 19.39
C ASP A 190 -19.12 -51.27 19.10
N ALA A 191 -18.29 -52.21 18.63
CA ALA A 191 -16.90 -51.91 18.25
C ALA A 191 -16.83 -50.90 17.08
N TYR A 192 -17.71 -51.06 16.09
CA TYR A 192 -17.86 -50.14 14.97
C TYR A 192 -18.39 -48.77 15.40
N ALA A 193 -19.32 -48.69 16.35
CA ALA A 193 -19.83 -47.44 16.90
C ALA A 193 -18.72 -46.64 17.60
N HIS A 194 -17.86 -47.32 18.36
CA HIS A 194 -16.70 -46.69 19.00
C HIS A 194 -15.71 -46.12 17.97
N ALA A 195 -15.39 -46.90 16.92
CA ALA A 195 -14.55 -46.43 15.83
C ALA A 195 -15.18 -45.26 15.07
N TRP A 196 -16.49 -45.31 14.83
CA TRP A 196 -17.26 -44.26 14.17
C TRP A 196 -17.25 -42.96 14.98
N LEU A 197 -17.53 -43.01 16.28
CA LEU A 197 -17.51 -41.82 17.15
C LEU A 197 -16.13 -41.15 17.22
N ALA A 198 -15.07 -41.95 17.27
CA ALA A 198 -13.70 -41.44 17.29
C ALA A 198 -13.30 -40.73 15.98
N LYS A 199 -13.89 -41.12 14.84
CA LYS A 199 -13.49 -40.65 13.50
C LYS A 199 -14.47 -39.65 12.88
N ALA A 200 -15.76 -39.88 13.06
CA ALA A 200 -16.85 -39.04 12.56
C ALA A 200 -17.12 -37.84 13.47
N GLY A 201 -16.58 -37.84 14.70
CA GLY A 201 -16.46 -36.70 15.60
C GLY A 201 -17.75 -35.89 15.75
N ARG A 202 -18.48 -36.12 16.86
CA ARG A 202 -19.40 -35.10 17.41
C ARG A 202 -18.69 -33.73 17.29
N GLY A 203 -19.31 -32.85 16.51
CA GLY A 203 -18.64 -31.81 15.72
C GLY A 203 -17.50 -31.09 16.44
N ARG A 204 -16.35 -30.97 15.74
CA ARG A 204 -15.25 -30.02 16.03
C ARG A 204 -15.15 -29.65 17.51
N LEU A 205 -14.66 -30.56 18.35
CA LEU A 205 -14.13 -30.17 19.65
C LEU A 205 -12.98 -29.17 19.42
N ARG A 206 -13.35 -27.91 19.59
CA ARG A 206 -12.60 -26.69 19.91
C ARG A 206 -11.22 -26.93 20.52
N ARG A 207 -10.26 -27.38 19.70
CA ARG A 207 -8.83 -27.38 20.03
C ARG A 207 -8.31 -25.94 19.96
N SER A 208 -8.33 -25.28 21.12
CA SER A 208 -7.44 -24.19 21.56
C SER A 208 -6.86 -23.26 20.47
N SER A 209 -7.69 -22.35 19.94
CA SER A 209 -7.23 -21.21 19.15
C SER A 209 -7.08 -19.92 19.96
N HIS A 210 -6.99 -19.99 21.30
CA HIS A 210 -6.77 -18.77 22.11
C HIS A 210 -5.52 -18.02 21.66
N ARG A 211 -4.49 -18.75 21.20
CA ARG A 211 -3.28 -18.16 20.60
C ARG A 211 -3.52 -17.43 19.29
N LEU A 212 -4.27 -18.05 18.38
CA LEU A 212 -4.59 -17.47 17.09
C LEU A 212 -5.59 -16.32 17.19
N ARG A 213 -6.50 -16.37 18.19
CA ARG A 213 -7.47 -15.31 18.49
C ARG A 213 -6.83 -14.06 19.09
N TRP A 214 -5.82 -14.19 19.98
CA TRP A 214 -5.10 -13.01 20.47
C TRP A 214 -4.21 -12.41 19.39
N LEU A 215 -3.57 -13.22 18.54
CA LEU A 215 -2.82 -12.71 17.39
C LEU A 215 -3.72 -11.95 16.41
N ALA A 216 -4.94 -12.44 16.16
CA ALA A 216 -5.92 -11.76 15.32
C ALA A 216 -6.41 -10.41 15.91
N LEU A 217 -6.22 -10.14 17.20
CA LEU A 217 -6.54 -8.85 17.83
C LEU A 217 -5.32 -7.95 18.00
N VAL A 218 -4.17 -8.52 18.38
CA VAL A 218 -2.93 -7.77 18.65
C VAL A 218 -2.32 -7.24 17.36
N VAL A 219 -2.31 -8.01 16.27
CA VAL A 219 -1.76 -7.57 14.99
C VAL A 219 -2.47 -6.32 14.44
N PRO A 220 -3.81 -6.28 14.32
CA PRO A 220 -4.49 -5.08 13.87
C PRO A 220 -4.37 -3.92 14.87
N LEU A 221 -4.33 -4.19 16.19
CA LEU A 221 -4.11 -3.14 17.18
C LEU A 221 -2.71 -2.51 17.07
N LEU A 222 -1.68 -3.34 16.86
CA LEU A 222 -0.30 -2.89 16.66
C LEU A 222 -0.14 -2.17 15.32
N LEU A 223 -0.81 -2.64 14.26
CA LEU A 223 -0.88 -1.95 12.98
C LEU A 223 -1.56 -0.58 13.13
N LEU A 224 -2.69 -0.51 13.84
CA LEU A 224 -3.40 0.73 14.13
C LEU A 224 -2.53 1.70 14.95
N GLY A 225 -1.80 1.18 15.94
CA GLY A 225 -0.82 1.94 16.71
C GLY A 225 0.33 2.48 15.85
N ALA A 226 0.87 1.67 14.94
CA ALA A 226 1.92 2.10 14.00
C ALA A 226 1.41 3.21 13.06
N LEU A 227 0.15 3.12 12.61
CA LEU A 227 -0.49 4.15 11.78
C LEU A 227 -0.69 5.49 12.51
N ALA A 228 -0.69 5.50 13.85
CA ALA A 228 -0.82 6.70 14.68
C ALA A 228 0.52 7.38 15.00
N ILE A 229 1.66 6.80 14.61
CA ILE A 229 2.98 7.40 14.86
C ILE A 229 3.09 8.74 14.09
N PRO A 230 3.46 9.85 14.77
CA PRO A 230 3.62 11.14 14.13
C PRO A 230 4.90 11.14 13.27
N VAL A 231 4.75 11.46 11.99
CA VAL A 231 5.87 11.60 11.05
C VAL A 231 5.89 13.01 10.44
N PRO A 232 7.08 13.60 10.22
CA PRO A 232 7.19 14.91 9.59
C PRO A 232 6.68 14.84 8.15
N GLN A 233 5.69 15.65 7.82
CA GLN A 233 5.22 15.76 6.45
C GLN A 233 6.22 16.60 5.65
N SER A 234 6.62 16.15 4.46
CA SER A 234 7.45 16.95 3.56
C SER A 234 6.85 17.00 2.16
N VAL A 235 7.13 18.08 1.44
CA VAL A 235 6.77 18.22 0.02
C VAL A 235 8.01 18.60 -0.78
N LEU A 236 8.11 18.05 -1.99
CA LEU A 236 9.14 18.40 -2.95
C LEU A 236 8.56 19.38 -3.97
N ALA A 237 9.28 20.46 -4.22
CA ALA A 237 8.88 21.49 -5.16
C ALA A 237 10.11 22.03 -5.91
N PRO A 238 9.95 22.40 -7.19
CA PRO A 238 10.96 23.14 -7.92
C PRO A 238 11.40 24.41 -7.19
N ALA A 239 12.71 24.68 -7.21
CA ALA A 239 13.26 25.87 -6.59
C ALA A 239 14.38 26.49 -7.42
N GLU A 240 14.62 27.78 -7.17
CA GLU A 240 15.63 28.59 -7.83
C GLU A 240 16.23 29.59 -6.85
N VAL A 241 17.54 29.79 -6.95
CA VAL A 241 18.28 30.80 -6.20
C VAL A 241 18.07 32.16 -6.86
N VAL A 242 17.40 33.06 -6.15
CA VAL A 242 17.08 34.42 -6.61
C VAL A 242 17.79 35.45 -5.73
N PRO A 243 18.07 36.67 -6.23
CA PRO A 243 18.67 37.70 -5.39
C PRO A 243 17.69 38.18 -4.30
N HIS A 244 18.21 38.54 -3.13
CA HIS A 244 17.45 39.20 -2.09
C HIS A 244 17.22 40.67 -2.47
N GLU A 245 15.95 41.10 -2.50
CA GLU A 245 15.53 42.50 -2.75
C GLU A 245 16.28 43.21 -3.90
N PRO A 246 16.22 42.70 -5.15
CA PRO A 246 16.92 43.32 -6.26
C PRO A 246 16.38 44.73 -6.55
N THR A 247 17.28 45.65 -6.87
CA THR A 247 16.90 47.01 -7.26
C THR A 247 16.55 47.02 -8.74
N VAL A 248 15.26 47.21 -9.04
CA VAL A 248 14.75 47.27 -10.41
C VAL A 248 15.13 48.61 -11.05
N VAL A 249 15.80 48.55 -12.20
CA VAL A 249 16.09 49.72 -13.03
C VAL A 249 15.12 49.75 -14.20
N ALA A 250 14.25 50.76 -14.16
CA ALA A 250 13.22 50.99 -15.17
C ALA A 250 13.57 52.18 -16.07
N ALA A 251 12.91 52.27 -17.24
CA ALA A 251 13.04 53.42 -18.12
C ALA A 251 12.52 54.70 -17.42
N PRO A 252 13.33 55.77 -17.32
CA PRO A 252 12.93 57.00 -16.63
C PRO A 252 12.03 57.93 -17.47
N LEU A 253 11.95 57.67 -18.79
CA LEU A 253 11.15 58.41 -19.77
C LEU A 253 10.88 57.52 -20.98
N ASP A 254 9.88 57.89 -21.77
CA ASP A 254 9.52 57.21 -23.01
C ASP A 254 10.60 57.46 -24.08
N GLY A 255 11.08 56.39 -24.73
CA GLY A 255 12.15 56.51 -25.71
C GLY A 255 12.49 55.18 -26.37
N VAL A 256 13.56 55.16 -27.16
CA VAL A 256 14.11 53.94 -27.76
C VAL A 256 15.46 53.68 -27.12
N VAL A 257 15.76 52.44 -26.76
CA VAL A 257 17.08 52.10 -26.22
C VAL A 257 18.12 52.16 -27.33
N GLU A 258 19.11 53.04 -27.20
CA GLU A 258 20.18 53.25 -28.17
C GLU A 258 21.32 52.25 -27.97
N SER A 259 21.77 52.09 -26.72
CA SER A 259 22.93 51.23 -26.40
C SER A 259 22.96 50.81 -24.93
N PHE A 260 23.65 49.71 -24.66
CA PHE A 260 24.03 49.26 -23.32
C PHE A 260 25.52 49.55 -23.09
N SER A 261 25.84 50.05 -21.89
CA SER A 261 27.22 50.27 -21.43
C SER A 261 27.74 49.14 -20.53
N VAL A 262 26.87 48.22 -20.13
CA VAL A 262 27.19 47.07 -19.27
C VAL A 262 26.74 45.77 -19.93
N GLN A 263 27.44 44.69 -19.62
CA GLN A 263 27.09 43.34 -20.06
C GLN A 263 26.22 42.62 -19.01
N PRO A 264 25.43 41.61 -19.42
CA PRO A 264 24.70 40.76 -18.50
C PRO A 264 25.63 40.08 -17.50
N ASN A 265 25.24 40.08 -16.23
CA ASN A 265 25.99 39.55 -15.09
C ASN A 265 27.32 40.27 -14.81
N GLU A 266 27.49 41.49 -15.32
CA GLU A 266 28.63 42.35 -15.01
C GLU A 266 28.43 43.06 -13.66
N ALA A 267 29.51 43.21 -12.89
CA ALA A 267 29.50 43.99 -11.65
C ALA A 267 29.54 45.49 -11.96
N VAL A 268 28.64 46.25 -11.34
CA VAL A 268 28.47 47.69 -11.52
C VAL A 268 28.62 48.42 -10.18
N ALA A 269 29.27 49.57 -10.21
CA ALA A 269 29.32 50.48 -9.06
C ALA A 269 28.12 51.42 -9.06
N ALA A 270 27.77 51.97 -7.88
CA ALA A 270 26.75 53.01 -7.79
C ALA A 270 27.14 54.22 -8.68
N GLY A 271 26.20 54.69 -9.50
CA GLY A 271 26.39 55.76 -10.48
C GLY A 271 26.99 55.33 -11.82
N ALA A 272 27.36 54.06 -12.01
CA ALA A 272 27.87 53.58 -13.29
C ALA A 272 26.79 53.66 -14.39
N PRO A 273 27.13 54.05 -15.64
CA PRO A 273 26.18 54.07 -16.74
C PRO A 273 25.75 52.65 -17.11
N LEU A 274 24.45 52.43 -17.29
CA LEU A 274 23.87 51.12 -17.59
C LEU A 274 23.45 51.02 -19.06
N PHE A 275 22.51 51.87 -19.45
CA PHE A 275 22.02 51.95 -20.82
C PHE A 275 21.63 53.39 -21.12
N ARG A 276 21.47 53.67 -22.41
CA ARG A 276 21.19 55.00 -22.93
C ARG A 276 20.02 54.95 -23.88
N LEU A 277 19.13 55.92 -23.75
CA LEU A 277 18.03 56.13 -24.70
C LEU A 277 18.48 57.01 -25.88
N ASP A 278 17.79 56.95 -27.00
CA ASP A 278 17.99 57.88 -28.11
C ASP A 278 17.67 59.31 -27.65
N ASP A 279 18.68 60.20 -27.70
CA ASP A 279 18.56 61.58 -27.27
C ASP A 279 18.41 62.58 -28.41
N THR A 280 18.29 62.15 -29.67
CA THR A 280 18.24 63.03 -30.84
C THR A 280 17.13 64.08 -30.71
N LYS A 281 15.94 63.65 -30.30
CA LYS A 281 14.79 64.55 -30.08
C LYS A 281 15.00 65.46 -28.87
N LEU A 282 15.47 64.91 -27.74
CA LEU A 282 15.66 65.67 -26.49
C LEU A 282 16.77 66.71 -26.60
N ARG A 283 17.87 66.40 -27.30
CA ARG A 283 18.93 67.35 -27.63
C ARG A 283 18.40 68.51 -28.46
N SER A 284 17.62 68.20 -29.50
CA SER A 284 16.98 69.20 -30.36
C SER A 284 16.03 70.10 -29.58
N GLU A 285 15.20 69.55 -28.68
CA GLU A 285 14.30 70.32 -27.81
C GLU A 285 15.07 71.26 -26.87
N ARG A 286 16.16 70.76 -26.26
CA ARG A 286 17.06 71.56 -25.41
C ARG A 286 17.74 72.69 -26.19
N ASP A 287 18.16 72.43 -27.43
CA ASP A 287 18.78 73.45 -28.30
C ASP A 287 17.77 74.54 -28.72
N VAL A 288 16.53 74.15 -29.04
CA VAL A 288 15.44 75.11 -29.33
C VAL A 288 15.10 75.96 -28.11
N ALA A 289 15.05 75.36 -26.92
CA ALA A 289 14.80 76.09 -25.66
C ALA A 289 15.93 77.08 -25.36
N ALA A 290 17.20 76.68 -25.57
CA ALA A 290 18.36 77.54 -25.37
C ALA A 290 18.32 78.76 -26.31
N ARG A 291 18.04 78.56 -27.60
CA ARG A 291 17.87 79.67 -28.57
C ARG A 291 16.70 80.58 -28.21
N SER A 292 15.60 80.01 -27.74
CA SER A 292 14.43 80.79 -27.31
C SER A 292 14.74 81.68 -26.11
N LEU A 293 15.57 81.20 -25.18
CA LEU A 293 16.08 82.00 -24.07
C LEU A 293 17.00 83.14 -24.56
N GLU A 294 17.95 82.86 -25.45
CA GLU A 294 18.83 83.89 -26.03
C GLU A 294 18.03 85.04 -26.68
N VAL A 295 16.96 84.71 -27.40
CA VAL A 295 16.05 85.70 -28.00
C VAL A 295 15.32 86.52 -26.93
N ALA A 296 14.74 85.88 -25.91
CA ALA A 296 14.04 86.57 -24.83
C ALA A 296 14.98 87.51 -24.04
N GLU A 297 16.22 87.10 -23.81
CA GLU A 297 17.23 87.95 -23.16
C GLU A 297 17.62 89.14 -24.02
N ALA A 298 17.73 88.97 -25.34
CA ALA A 298 17.97 90.08 -26.27
C ALA A 298 16.80 91.07 -26.30
N GLU A 299 15.56 90.58 -26.31
CA GLU A 299 14.34 91.40 -26.19
C GLU A 299 14.31 92.18 -24.87
N LEU A 300 14.64 91.53 -23.74
CA LEU A 300 14.73 92.19 -22.45
C LEU A 300 15.81 93.28 -22.44
N ARG A 301 17.00 93.02 -23.01
CA ARG A 301 18.05 94.05 -23.14
C ARG A 301 17.56 95.26 -23.93
N ARG A 302 16.86 95.03 -25.05
CA ARG A 302 16.26 96.10 -25.86
C ARG A 302 15.19 96.88 -25.10
N ALA A 303 14.31 96.18 -24.38
CA ALA A 303 13.26 96.81 -23.57
C ALA A 303 13.85 97.67 -22.43
N ARG A 304 14.90 97.18 -21.75
CA ARG A 304 15.62 97.94 -20.71
C ARG A 304 16.29 99.20 -21.27
N GLN A 305 16.85 99.14 -22.48
CA GLN A 305 17.43 100.31 -23.14
C GLN A 305 16.36 101.36 -23.50
N GLY A 306 15.19 100.93 -23.99
CA GLY A 306 14.07 101.83 -24.31
C GLY A 306 13.37 102.43 -23.07
N ALA A 307 13.45 101.75 -21.92
CA ALA A 307 12.76 102.16 -20.70
C ALA A 307 13.36 103.35 -19.96
N PHE A 308 14.57 103.79 -20.34
CA PHE A 308 15.14 105.04 -19.83
C PHE A 308 14.38 106.29 -20.26
N THR A 309 13.53 106.19 -21.29
CA THR A 309 12.88 107.34 -21.95
C THR A 309 11.41 107.57 -21.54
N ASP A 310 10.70 106.56 -21.01
CA ASP A 310 9.26 106.68 -20.75
C ASP A 310 8.74 105.75 -19.63
N ARG A 311 7.80 106.21 -18.79
CA ARG A 311 7.26 105.46 -17.63
C ARG A 311 6.45 104.22 -18.04
N GLU A 312 5.79 104.25 -19.20
CA GLU A 312 5.03 103.12 -19.74
C GLU A 312 5.93 101.89 -20.02
N SER A 313 7.22 102.15 -20.24
CA SER A 313 8.22 101.11 -20.50
C SER A 313 8.55 100.23 -19.29
N SER A 314 8.24 100.65 -18.06
CA SER A 314 8.51 99.84 -16.86
C SER A 314 7.64 98.57 -16.81
N ALA A 315 6.39 98.64 -17.26
CA ALA A 315 5.51 97.47 -17.35
C ALA A 315 5.99 96.49 -18.44
N GLN A 316 6.50 97.03 -19.55
CA GLN A 316 7.07 96.24 -20.64
C GLN A 316 8.34 95.50 -20.21
N VAL A 317 9.22 96.15 -19.43
CA VAL A 317 10.39 95.48 -18.85
C VAL A 317 9.97 94.34 -17.94
N ALA A 318 9.00 94.55 -17.04
CA ALA A 318 8.50 93.51 -16.14
C ALA A 318 7.92 92.30 -16.90
N LEU A 319 7.21 92.53 -18.00
CA LEU A 319 6.70 91.47 -18.88
C LEU A 319 7.85 90.69 -19.55
N MET A 320 8.86 91.37 -20.07
CA MET A 320 10.03 90.72 -20.69
C MET A 320 10.86 89.93 -19.68
N GLU A 321 10.99 90.42 -18.44
CA GLU A 321 11.63 89.67 -17.36
C GLU A 321 10.85 88.40 -17.02
N ALA A 322 9.50 88.46 -16.99
CA ALA A 322 8.68 87.27 -16.82
C ALA A 322 8.86 86.28 -17.99
N ARG A 323 8.99 86.78 -19.21
CA ARG A 323 9.25 85.96 -20.40
C ARG A 323 10.61 85.26 -20.34
N VAL A 324 11.66 85.96 -19.90
CA VAL A 324 12.98 85.36 -19.67
C VAL A 324 12.89 84.26 -18.62
N ARG A 325 12.25 84.53 -17.47
CA ARG A 325 12.06 83.52 -16.42
C ARG A 325 11.32 82.27 -16.93
N LEU A 326 10.30 82.44 -17.77
CA LEU A 326 9.59 81.33 -18.41
C LEU A 326 10.53 80.51 -19.32
N ARG A 327 11.31 81.16 -20.20
CA ARG A 327 12.25 80.47 -21.10
C ARG A 327 13.39 79.79 -20.35
N GLN A 328 13.86 80.37 -19.23
CA GLN A 328 14.82 79.72 -18.35
C GLN A 328 14.26 78.43 -17.74
N ALA A 329 13.01 78.44 -17.29
CA ALA A 329 12.34 77.26 -16.78
C ALA A 329 12.13 76.17 -17.86
N GLU A 330 11.82 76.57 -19.09
CA GLU A 330 11.70 75.65 -20.24
C GLU A 330 13.04 74.99 -20.57
N LEU A 331 14.14 75.74 -20.60
CA LEU A 331 15.49 75.20 -20.81
C LEU A 331 15.87 74.22 -19.69
N ALA A 332 15.67 74.61 -18.42
CA ALA A 332 15.98 73.75 -17.28
C ALA A 332 15.19 72.44 -17.31
N ASN A 333 13.92 72.46 -17.75
CA ASN A 333 13.12 71.25 -17.95
C ASN A 333 13.68 70.38 -19.08
N ALA A 334 14.07 70.97 -20.22
CA ALA A 334 14.66 70.24 -21.33
C ALA A 334 16.01 69.59 -20.95
N GLU A 335 16.85 70.31 -20.20
CA GLU A 335 18.10 69.78 -19.64
C GLU A 335 17.87 68.64 -18.65
N ALA A 336 16.89 68.78 -17.75
CA ALA A 336 16.53 67.73 -16.79
C ALA A 336 16.01 66.46 -17.48
N ARG A 337 15.28 66.58 -18.59
CA ARG A 337 14.85 65.43 -19.41
C ARG A 337 16.03 64.79 -20.14
N LEU A 338 16.92 65.59 -20.72
CA LEU A 338 18.12 65.11 -21.40
C LEU A 338 19.07 64.37 -20.44
N ALA A 339 19.20 64.83 -19.20
CA ALA A 339 20.02 64.18 -18.18
C ALA A 339 19.52 62.76 -17.82
N ARG A 340 18.22 62.50 -17.97
CA ARG A 340 17.61 61.18 -17.69
C ARG A 340 17.77 60.17 -18.82
N VAL A 341 18.35 60.57 -19.96
CA VAL A 341 18.63 59.66 -21.09
C VAL A 341 19.69 58.62 -20.72
N ALA A 342 20.73 59.04 -20.01
CA ALA A 342 21.78 58.14 -19.52
C ALA A 342 21.33 57.56 -18.17
N VAL A 343 20.88 56.31 -18.20
CA VAL A 343 20.41 55.62 -16.99
C VAL A 343 21.63 55.06 -16.26
N THR A 344 21.74 55.39 -14.98
CA THR A 344 22.85 54.97 -14.12
C THR A 344 22.39 54.02 -13.03
N ALA A 345 23.32 53.26 -12.47
CA ALA A 345 23.08 52.33 -11.39
C ALA A 345 22.73 53.06 -10.07
N PRO A 346 21.54 52.86 -9.47
CA PRO A 346 21.19 53.44 -8.17
C PRO A 346 22.04 52.88 -7.01
N SER A 347 22.53 51.64 -7.12
CA SER A 347 23.35 50.97 -6.11
C SER A 347 24.44 50.13 -6.79
N ALA A 348 25.45 49.73 -6.01
CA ALA A 348 26.43 48.75 -6.47
C ALA A 348 25.83 47.33 -6.46
N GLY A 349 26.28 46.46 -7.36
CA GLY A 349 25.83 45.07 -7.45
C GLY A 349 26.17 44.45 -8.81
N VAL A 350 25.44 43.41 -9.20
CA VAL A 350 25.54 42.73 -10.48
C VAL A 350 24.31 43.04 -11.31
N ALA A 351 24.50 43.44 -12.57
CA ALA A 351 23.42 43.73 -13.50
C ALA A 351 22.83 42.44 -14.09
N VAL A 352 21.61 42.10 -13.71
CA VAL A 352 20.89 40.90 -14.15
C VAL A 352 19.84 41.29 -15.19
N PHE A 353 20.05 40.86 -16.43
CA PHE A 353 19.13 41.00 -17.55
C PHE A 353 19.45 39.99 -18.66
N GLY A 354 18.57 39.89 -19.66
CA GLY A 354 18.73 39.03 -20.83
C GLY A 354 19.77 39.55 -21.84
N ASP A 355 19.63 39.18 -23.11
CA ASP A 355 20.52 39.66 -24.17
C ASP A 355 20.33 41.17 -24.40
N PRO A 356 21.39 42.01 -24.38
CA PRO A 356 21.31 43.42 -24.71
C PRO A 356 20.68 43.69 -26.09
N ASN A 357 20.88 42.78 -27.06
CA ASN A 357 20.39 42.94 -28.44
C ASN A 357 18.85 42.89 -28.53
N ASP A 358 18.17 42.26 -27.58
CA ASP A 358 16.70 42.22 -27.52
C ASP A 358 16.10 43.60 -27.15
N TRP A 359 16.93 44.48 -26.58
CA TRP A 359 16.54 45.79 -26.12
C TRP A 359 17.00 46.92 -27.04
N ILE A 360 18.16 46.80 -27.66
CA ILE A 360 18.68 47.83 -28.56
C ILE A 360 17.71 48.04 -29.74
N GLY A 361 17.27 49.28 -29.94
CA GLY A 361 16.28 49.65 -30.95
C GLY A 361 14.82 49.41 -30.53
N ARG A 362 14.56 48.84 -29.35
CA ARG A 362 13.20 48.63 -28.83
C ARG A 362 12.65 49.91 -28.20
N PRO A 363 11.40 50.31 -28.52
CA PRO A 363 10.72 51.38 -27.81
C PRO A 363 10.33 50.94 -26.40
N VAL A 364 10.57 51.80 -25.40
CA VAL A 364 10.22 51.58 -24.00
C VAL A 364 9.38 52.72 -23.45
N GLN A 365 8.56 52.39 -22.45
CA GLN A 365 7.71 53.35 -21.74
C GLN A 365 8.25 53.64 -20.34
N THR A 366 7.95 54.82 -19.82
CA THR A 366 8.29 55.23 -18.45
C THR A 366 7.80 54.19 -17.44
N GLY A 367 8.71 53.66 -16.64
CA GLY A 367 8.42 52.61 -15.65
C GLY A 367 8.53 51.17 -16.18
N GLU A 368 8.80 50.95 -17.47
CA GLU A 368 9.10 49.62 -18.00
C GLU A 368 10.41 49.10 -17.40
N ARG A 369 10.38 47.89 -16.84
CA ARG A 369 11.53 47.26 -16.19
C ARG A 369 12.47 46.69 -17.24
N ILE A 370 13.71 47.18 -17.27
CA ILE A 370 14.70 46.77 -18.28
C ILE A 370 15.70 45.78 -17.68
N LEU A 371 16.29 46.14 -16.53
CA LEU A 371 17.27 45.31 -15.84
C LEU A 371 17.11 45.40 -14.33
N GLN A 372 17.77 44.51 -13.61
CA GLN A 372 17.80 44.50 -12.14
C GLN A 372 19.25 44.53 -11.67
N ILE A 373 19.51 45.21 -10.56
CA ILE A 373 20.80 45.18 -9.88
C ILE A 373 20.63 44.37 -8.61
N ALA A 374 21.44 43.33 -8.48
CA ALA A 374 21.40 42.39 -7.37
C ALA A 374 22.73 42.32 -6.64
N ASP A 375 22.71 42.11 -5.33
CA ASP A 375 23.92 41.76 -4.57
C ASP A 375 24.21 40.26 -4.72
N PRO A 376 25.37 39.84 -5.27
CA PRO A 376 25.69 38.43 -5.48
C PRO A 376 25.87 37.64 -4.17
N ASP A 377 26.17 38.31 -3.06
CA ASP A 377 26.38 37.66 -1.76
C ASP A 377 25.07 37.54 -0.95
N SER A 378 24.01 38.24 -1.38
CA SER A 378 22.71 38.28 -0.72
C SER A 378 21.65 37.58 -1.58
N VAL A 379 21.41 36.31 -1.28
CA VAL A 379 20.51 35.44 -2.06
C VAL A 379 19.40 34.83 -1.20
N GLU A 380 18.26 34.59 -1.83
CA GLU A 380 17.13 33.87 -1.26
C GLU A 380 16.74 32.70 -2.16
N LEU A 381 16.01 31.75 -1.59
CA LEU A 381 15.48 30.60 -2.28
C LEU A 381 14.02 30.85 -2.63
N ARG A 382 13.73 30.91 -3.92
CA ARG A 382 12.36 30.91 -4.42
C ARG A 382 11.93 29.48 -4.71
N ILE A 383 10.80 29.07 -4.16
CA ILE A 383 10.23 27.74 -4.34
C ILE A 383 8.83 27.90 -4.92
N ASP A 384 8.56 27.20 -6.02
CA ASP A 384 7.25 27.19 -6.66
C ASP A 384 6.52 25.91 -6.24
N LEU A 385 5.71 25.97 -5.18
CA LEU A 385 4.98 24.83 -4.62
C LEU A 385 3.67 24.59 -5.40
N PRO A 386 3.52 23.48 -6.15
CA PRO A 386 2.31 23.19 -6.90
C PRO A 386 1.08 23.08 -5.99
N VAL A 387 -0.07 23.59 -6.45
CA VAL A 387 -1.33 23.62 -5.67
C VAL A 387 -1.80 22.22 -5.27
N ASP A 388 -1.60 21.21 -6.13
CA ASP A 388 -1.98 19.81 -5.88
C ASP A 388 -1.18 19.16 -4.72
N SER A 389 0.01 19.70 -4.47
CA SER A 389 0.98 19.20 -3.52
C SER A 389 1.04 20.05 -2.26
N ALA A 390 0.29 21.16 -2.20
CA ALA A 390 0.25 22.10 -1.09
C ALA A 390 -0.03 21.43 0.26
N ILE A 391 0.77 21.78 1.26
CA ILE A 391 0.66 21.30 2.65
C ILE A 391 0.55 22.49 3.60
N ALA A 392 0.07 22.24 4.82
CA ALA A 392 0.14 23.25 5.87
C ALA A 392 1.60 23.45 6.30
N LEU A 393 2.15 24.61 6.00
CA LEU A 393 3.51 25.00 6.33
C LEU A 393 3.50 25.85 7.61
N PRO A 394 4.28 25.51 8.63
CA PRO A 394 4.49 26.40 9.78
C PRO A 394 5.37 27.60 9.38
N ASP A 395 5.24 28.70 10.12
CA ASP A 395 6.17 29.83 10.00
C ASP A 395 7.58 29.36 10.39
N GLY A 396 8.60 29.73 9.60
CA GLY A 396 9.97 29.26 9.83
C GLY A 396 10.18 27.78 9.53
N ALA A 397 9.36 27.17 8.66
CA ALA A 397 9.53 25.80 8.21
C ALA A 397 10.97 25.54 7.70
N GLU A 398 11.52 24.39 8.07
CA GLU A 398 12.81 23.93 7.55
C GLU A 398 12.70 23.58 6.06
N VAL A 399 13.71 23.97 5.29
CA VAL A 399 13.82 23.73 3.86
C VAL A 399 15.20 23.19 3.54
N GLU A 400 15.25 22.11 2.77
CA GLU A 400 16.48 21.58 2.20
C GLU A 400 16.46 21.77 0.68
N LEU A 401 17.41 22.52 0.13
CA LEU A 401 17.60 22.65 -1.31
C LEU A 401 18.59 21.62 -1.82
N PHE A 402 18.17 20.79 -2.77
CA PHE A 402 19.03 19.91 -3.54
C PHE A 402 19.26 20.53 -4.90
N LEU A 403 20.48 21.04 -5.15
CA LEU A 403 20.85 21.64 -6.42
C LEU A 403 20.95 20.58 -7.51
N ASP A 404 20.56 20.92 -8.73
CA ASP A 404 20.71 20.01 -9.89
C ASP A 404 22.19 19.69 -10.16
N ALA A 405 23.08 20.65 -9.85
CA ALA A 405 24.52 20.51 -9.98
C ALA A 405 25.19 19.70 -8.85
N ASP A 406 24.57 19.63 -7.66
CA ASP A 406 25.09 18.87 -6.51
C ASP A 406 23.92 18.29 -5.68
N PRO A 407 23.33 17.17 -6.12
CA PRO A 407 22.16 16.58 -5.47
C PRO A 407 22.51 15.85 -4.16
N LEU A 408 23.79 15.66 -3.83
CA LEU A 408 24.22 14.92 -2.64
C LEU A 408 24.47 15.82 -1.43
N ARG A 409 24.56 17.14 -1.64
CA ARG A 409 24.80 18.12 -0.58
C ARG A 409 23.63 19.09 -0.48
N PRO A 410 22.66 18.84 0.42
CA PRO A 410 21.56 19.78 0.62
C PRO A 410 22.05 21.09 1.23
N LEU A 411 21.51 22.21 0.76
CA LEU A 411 21.66 23.52 1.38
C LEU A 411 20.47 23.79 2.29
N ALA A 412 20.74 24.03 3.57
CA ALA A 412 19.72 24.35 4.56
C ALA A 412 19.22 25.78 4.39
N ALA A 413 17.90 25.94 4.44
CA ALA A 413 17.20 27.21 4.40
C ALA A 413 15.98 27.18 5.33
N THR A 414 15.52 28.37 5.70
CA THR A 414 14.33 28.56 6.55
C THR A 414 13.28 29.34 5.78
N LEU A 415 12.04 28.87 5.80
CA LEU A 415 10.92 29.55 5.15
C LEU A 415 10.62 30.90 5.82
N VAL A 416 10.70 31.98 5.05
CA VAL A 416 10.43 33.35 5.51
C VAL A 416 9.02 33.78 5.14
N ARG A 417 8.59 33.46 3.91
CA ARG A 417 7.29 33.92 3.39
C ARG A 417 6.64 32.86 2.50
N ALA A 418 5.33 32.71 2.64
CA ALA A 418 4.49 31.95 1.72
C ALA A 418 3.43 32.89 1.13
N SER A 419 3.35 32.98 -0.20
CA SER A 419 2.28 33.74 -0.88
C SER A 419 0.92 33.05 -0.69
N TYR A 420 -0.11 33.85 -0.41
CA TYR A 420 -1.50 33.35 -0.27
C TYR A 420 -2.20 33.11 -1.60
N GLU A 421 -1.71 33.73 -2.68
CA GLU A 421 -2.26 33.61 -4.02
C GLU A 421 -1.40 32.67 -4.88
N ALA A 422 -2.07 31.82 -5.65
CA ALA A 422 -1.40 30.94 -6.60
C ALA A 422 -1.16 31.70 -7.91
N GLU A 423 0.09 31.71 -8.37
CA GLU A 423 0.48 32.35 -9.62
C GLU A 423 0.87 31.28 -10.66
N PRO A 424 0.78 31.60 -11.96
CA PRO A 424 1.37 30.76 -12.99
C PRO A 424 2.89 30.67 -12.80
N SER A 425 3.42 29.46 -12.59
CA SER A 425 4.86 29.20 -12.56
C SER A 425 5.42 29.08 -13.99
N SER A 426 6.75 29.12 -14.12
CA SER A 426 7.48 28.90 -15.39
C SER A 426 7.14 27.57 -16.07
N ARG A 427 6.63 26.59 -15.32
CA ARG A 427 6.16 25.29 -15.84
C ARG A 427 4.67 25.28 -16.23
N ASN A 428 4.05 26.45 -16.40
CA ASN A 428 2.66 26.60 -16.83
C ASN A 428 1.63 25.86 -15.94
N SER A 429 1.94 25.74 -14.64
CA SER A 429 1.07 25.20 -13.59
C SER A 429 0.88 26.25 -12.49
N LEU A 430 -0.25 26.19 -11.78
CA LEU A 430 -0.49 27.07 -10.65
C LEU A 430 0.35 26.61 -9.45
N ALA A 431 1.12 27.54 -8.89
CA ALA A 431 1.98 27.29 -7.74
C ALA A 431 1.90 28.44 -6.73
N TYR A 432 2.01 28.11 -5.45
CA TYR A 432 2.26 29.07 -4.39
C TYR A 432 3.74 29.41 -4.35
N ARG A 433 4.08 30.70 -4.43
CA ARG A 433 5.46 31.16 -4.31
C ARG A 433 5.87 31.19 -2.84
N LEU A 434 6.89 30.44 -2.50
CA LEU A 434 7.52 30.45 -1.19
C LEU A 434 8.90 31.10 -1.30
N ILE A 435 9.27 31.89 -0.30
CA ILE A 435 10.60 32.50 -0.17
C ILE A 435 11.22 31.96 1.11
N ALA A 436 12.39 31.35 0.97
CA ALA A 436 13.20 30.86 2.07
C ALA A 436 14.56 31.56 2.08
N ARG A 437 15.12 31.76 3.27
CA ARG A 437 16.44 32.35 3.47
C ARG A 437 17.42 31.26 3.87
N PHE A 438 18.58 31.25 3.25
CA PHE A 438 19.60 30.29 3.59
C PHE A 438 20.20 30.56 4.97
N ASP A 439 20.67 29.51 5.65
CA ASP A 439 21.36 29.62 6.93
C ASP A 439 22.88 29.76 6.71
N PRO A 440 23.46 30.96 6.93
CA PRO A 440 24.89 31.21 6.71
C PRO A 440 25.79 30.51 7.74
N GLU A 441 25.25 29.98 8.85
CA GLU A 441 26.02 29.26 9.88
C GLU A 441 26.23 27.78 9.53
N ALA A 442 25.64 27.28 8.44
CA ALA A 442 25.82 25.91 7.98
C ALA A 442 27.26 25.63 7.54
N ALA A 443 27.84 24.52 8.03
CA ALA A 443 29.22 24.14 7.73
C ALA A 443 29.44 23.93 6.21
N GLY A 444 30.39 24.66 5.61
CA GLY A 444 30.71 24.59 4.17
C GLY A 444 29.96 25.60 3.29
N TRP A 445 29.34 26.62 3.89
CA TRP A 445 28.61 27.67 3.21
C TRP A 445 29.49 28.50 2.25
N ALA A 446 29.12 28.48 0.97
CA ALA A 446 29.46 29.51 -0.01
C ALA A 446 28.13 29.93 -0.65
N ALA A 447 27.87 31.24 -0.73
CA ALA A 447 26.62 31.73 -1.29
C ALA A 447 26.39 31.14 -2.69
N PRO A 448 25.30 30.41 -2.92
CA PRO A 448 25.04 29.81 -4.22
C PRO A 448 24.83 30.93 -5.24
N ARG A 449 25.34 30.71 -6.46
CA ARG A 449 25.19 31.69 -7.54
C ARG A 449 23.71 31.90 -7.86
N ILE A 450 23.34 33.14 -8.14
CA ILE A 450 22.00 33.50 -8.63
C ILE A 450 21.71 32.72 -9.92
N GLY A 451 20.47 32.24 -10.06
CA GLY A 451 19.99 31.50 -11.23
C GLY A 451 20.26 29.99 -11.17
N LEU A 452 20.83 29.47 -10.08
CA LEU A 452 20.92 28.02 -9.89
C LEU A 452 19.54 27.42 -9.61
N HIS A 453 19.24 26.29 -10.25
CA HIS A 453 18.00 25.54 -10.09
C HIS A 453 18.20 24.25 -9.29
N GLY A 454 17.12 23.78 -8.69
CA GLY A 454 17.09 22.53 -7.96
C GLY A 454 15.70 22.13 -7.51
N THR A 455 15.66 21.16 -6.61
CA THR A 455 14.44 20.73 -5.93
C THR A 455 14.55 21.05 -4.45
N ALA A 456 13.60 21.83 -3.93
CA ALA A 456 13.49 22.09 -2.51
C ALA A 456 12.55 21.09 -1.85
N LYS A 457 12.99 20.55 -0.71
CA LYS A 457 12.18 19.77 0.20
C LYS A 457 11.77 20.65 1.37
N VAL A 458 10.48 20.95 1.44
CA VAL A 458 9.91 21.81 2.48
C VAL A 458 9.24 20.93 3.54
N PHE A 459 9.61 21.08 4.80
CA PHE A 459 9.04 20.34 5.92
C PHE A 459 7.83 21.07 6.49
N GLY A 460 6.70 20.37 6.56
CA GLY A 460 5.47 20.84 7.19
C GLY A 460 5.31 20.32 8.62
N ARG A 461 4.09 20.41 9.14
CA ARG A 461 3.75 19.87 10.47
C ARG A 461 3.83 18.34 10.48
N THR A 462 4.05 17.76 11.66
CA THR A 462 3.96 16.32 11.86
C THR A 462 2.51 15.85 11.73
N VAL A 463 2.29 14.81 10.94
CA VAL A 463 0.97 14.17 10.75
C VAL A 463 1.04 12.69 11.10
N PRO A 464 -0.07 12.05 11.51
CA PRO A 464 -0.12 10.61 11.67
C PRO A 464 0.29 9.88 10.39
N LEU A 465 1.05 8.79 10.52
CA LEU A 465 1.51 7.97 9.40
C LEU A 465 0.38 7.54 8.45
N ALA A 466 -0.81 7.28 8.99
CA ALA A 466 -2.01 6.99 8.19
C ALA A 466 -2.33 8.13 7.20
N LEU A 467 -2.34 9.39 7.66
CA LEU A 467 -2.61 10.53 6.80
C LEU A 467 -1.47 10.78 5.81
N TYR A 468 -0.21 10.51 6.21
CA TYR A 468 0.93 10.60 5.30
C TYR A 468 0.82 9.59 4.14
N LEU A 469 0.55 8.31 4.43
CA LEU A 469 0.47 7.24 3.42
C LEU A 469 -0.79 7.35 2.53
N PHE A 470 -1.94 7.64 3.14
CA PHE A 470 -3.21 7.68 2.43
C PHE A 470 -3.57 9.07 1.87
N ARG A 471 -2.67 10.07 1.95
CA ARG A 471 -2.95 11.44 1.48
C ARG A 471 -3.45 11.51 0.04
N ARG A 472 -2.69 10.93 -0.90
CA ARG A 472 -3.02 10.94 -2.35
C ARG A 472 -4.32 10.19 -2.66
N PRO A 473 -4.54 8.95 -2.19
CA PRO A 473 -5.80 8.26 -2.45
C PRO A 473 -6.99 8.94 -1.79
N ILE A 474 -6.85 9.48 -0.56
CA ILE A 474 -7.92 10.27 0.08
C ILE A 474 -8.24 11.51 -0.74
N SER A 475 -7.24 12.26 -1.23
CA SER A 475 -7.47 13.44 -2.06
C SER A 475 -8.15 13.10 -3.39
N SER A 476 -7.77 11.99 -4.02
CA SER A 476 -8.39 11.52 -5.26
C SER A 476 -9.83 11.07 -5.03
N LEU A 477 -10.09 10.29 -3.97
CA LEU A 477 -11.43 9.86 -3.57
C LEU A 477 -12.32 11.06 -3.24
N ARG A 478 -11.75 12.08 -2.59
CA ARG A 478 -12.43 13.34 -2.28
C ARG A 478 -12.85 14.08 -3.55
N GLN A 479 -11.95 14.18 -4.53
CA GLN A 479 -12.24 14.83 -5.82
C GLN A 479 -13.29 14.07 -6.64
N THR A 480 -13.32 12.74 -6.57
CA THR A 480 -14.31 11.93 -7.32
C THR A 480 -15.67 11.86 -6.62
N LEU A 481 -15.71 11.85 -5.28
CA LEU A 481 -16.96 11.81 -4.50
C LEU A 481 -17.56 13.20 -4.21
N GLY A 482 -16.82 14.28 -4.47
CA GLY A 482 -17.34 15.65 -4.42
C GLY A 482 -17.63 16.20 -3.02
N PHE A 483 -17.02 15.64 -1.96
CA PHE A 483 -17.16 16.10 -0.57
C PHE A 483 -15.89 16.73 -0.02
#